data_AF-A0A3M2VN21-F1
#
_entry.id   AF-A0A3M2VN21-F1
#
_cell.length_a   1.000
_cell.length_b   1.000
_cell.length_c   1.000
_cell.angle_alpha   90.00
_cell.angle_beta   90.00
_cell.angle_gamma   90.00
#
_symmetry.space_group_name_H-M   'P 1'
#
loop_
_entity.id
_entity.type
_entity.pdbx_description
1 polymer ?
#
loop_
_entity_poly.entity_id
_entity_poly.type
_entity_poly.pdbx_seq_one_letter_code
_entity_poly.pdbx_strand_id
1 'polypeptide(L)'
;MDAVTIERWIKNLGRQHSELVLEAVIPDLPLACLFIDDDGLQMEPENAIELHFDPRTMRFEEISFILHEPEPSPFETYKASCPGRLR
;
A
#
# COMPACT_ATOMS: atom_id res chain seq x y z
N MET A 1 0.31 11.30 -2.50
CA MET A 1 0.88 10.45 -3.57
C MET A 1 0.14 10.62 -4.90
N ASP A 2 0.80 10.43 -6.06
CA ASP A 2 0.13 10.34 -7.36
C ASP A 2 0.13 8.92 -7.96
N ALA A 3 -0.69 8.69 -8.98
CA ALA A 3 -0.82 7.40 -9.64
C ALA A 3 0.47 6.93 -10.33
N VAL A 4 1.29 7.86 -10.83
CA VAL A 4 2.55 7.56 -11.53
C VAL A 4 3.55 6.94 -10.56
N THR A 5 3.59 7.45 -9.34
CA THR A 5 4.47 6.95 -8.27
C THR A 5 4.07 5.54 -7.83
N ILE A 6 2.77 5.31 -7.64
CA ILE A 6 2.23 3.97 -7.31
C ILE A 6 2.54 2.97 -8.44
N GLU A 7 2.32 3.35 -9.70
CA GLU A 7 2.64 2.51 -10.85
C GLU A 7 4.14 2.19 -10.91
N ARG A 8 5.00 3.18 -10.61
CA ARG A 8 6.45 2.97 -10.53
C ARG A 8 6.81 1.97 -9.45
N TRP A 9 6.17 2.02 -8.28
CA TRP A 9 6.40 1.04 -7.21
C TRP A 9 5.95 -0.36 -7.60
N ILE A 10 4.74 -0.50 -8.16
CA ILE A 10 4.21 -1.80 -8.62
C ILE A 10 5.16 -2.46 -9.63
N LYS A 11 5.70 -1.68 -10.58
CA LYS A 11 6.66 -2.17 -11.58
C LYS A 11 7.99 -2.64 -11.00
N ASN A 12 8.30 -2.28 -9.76
CA ASN A 12 9.55 -2.58 -9.08
C ASN A 12 9.39 -3.59 -7.92
N LEU A 13 8.22 -4.22 -7.79
CA LEU A 13 8.03 -5.35 -6.89
C LEU A 13 9.05 -6.46 -7.18
N GLY A 14 9.54 -7.11 -6.12
CA GLY A 14 10.58 -8.13 -6.12
C GLY A 14 12.02 -7.60 -6.12
N ARG A 15 12.24 -6.29 -6.29
CA ARG A 15 13.58 -5.68 -6.26
C ARG A 15 14.08 -5.45 -4.84
N GLN A 16 15.40 -5.31 -4.68
CA GLN A 16 16.01 -5.10 -3.38
C GLN A 16 15.83 -3.65 -2.90
N HIS A 17 15.56 -3.47 -1.61
CA HIS A 17 15.41 -2.17 -0.95
C HIS A 17 16.56 -1.20 -1.28
N SER A 18 17.80 -1.66 -1.19
CA SER A 18 19.00 -0.84 -1.46
C SER A 18 19.04 -0.28 -2.89
N GLU A 19 18.64 -1.06 -3.88
CA GLU A 19 18.55 -0.61 -5.28
C GLU A 19 17.43 0.41 -5.46
N LEU A 20 16.29 0.18 -4.82
CA LEU A 20 15.13 1.07 -4.90
C LEU A 20 15.41 2.44 -4.28
N VAL A 21 16.15 2.48 -3.18
CA VAL A 21 16.61 3.73 -2.56
C VAL A 21 17.63 4.44 -3.46
N LEU A 22 18.64 3.71 -3.95
CA LEU A 22 19.70 4.27 -4.80
C LEU A 22 19.17 4.87 -6.10
N GLU A 23 18.16 4.25 -6.71
CA GLU A 23 17.49 4.75 -7.92
C GLU A 23 16.35 5.76 -7.63
N ALA A 24 16.17 6.15 -6.37
CA ALA A 24 15.09 7.02 -5.92
C ALA A 24 13.71 6.56 -6.40
N VAL A 25 13.47 5.24 -6.38
CA VAL A 25 12.16 4.63 -6.63
C VAL A 25 11.30 4.76 -5.38
N ILE A 26 11.87 4.49 -4.21
CA ILE A 26 11.26 4.66 -2.89
C ILE A 26 12.06 5.69 -2.09
N PRO A 27 11.48 6.35 -1.08
CA PRO A 27 12.23 7.25 -0.21
C PRO A 27 13.21 6.47 0.68
N ASP A 28 14.27 7.13 1.14
CA ASP A 28 15.22 6.57 2.10
C ASP A 28 14.70 6.81 3.52
N LEU A 29 13.76 5.97 3.96
CA LEU A 29 13.20 6.00 5.32
C LEU A 29 13.56 4.70 6.06
N PRO A 30 13.68 4.74 7.39
CA PRO A 30 13.96 3.55 8.16
C PRO A 30 12.83 2.53 8.03
N LEU A 31 13.21 1.27 7.89
CA LEU A 31 12.30 0.14 7.95
C LEU A 31 11.98 -0.18 9.42
N ALA A 32 10.74 -0.54 9.71
CA ALA A 32 10.24 -0.93 11.02
C ALA A 32 9.69 -2.37 10.96
N CYS A 33 9.93 -3.15 12.02
CA CYS A 33 9.30 -4.46 12.17
C CYS A 33 7.88 -4.29 12.69
N LEU A 34 6.92 -4.98 12.07
CA LEU A 34 5.50 -4.90 12.43
C LEU A 34 5.21 -5.53 13.80
N PHE A 35 5.78 -6.71 14.08
CA PHE A 35 5.65 -7.39 15.36
C PHE A 35 6.97 -8.05 15.75
N ILE A 36 7.15 -8.30 17.05
CA ILE A 36 8.37 -8.92 17.61
C ILE A 36 8.57 -10.35 17.07
N ASP A 37 7.47 -11.01 16.69
CA ASP A 37 7.45 -12.41 16.24
C ASP A 37 7.07 -12.56 14.75
N ASP A 38 6.80 -11.44 14.06
CA ASP A 38 6.38 -11.43 12.66
C ASP A 38 7.54 -10.96 11.78
N ASP A 39 7.79 -11.71 10.71
CA ASP A 39 8.87 -11.47 9.76
C ASP A 39 8.58 -10.21 8.91
N GLY A 40 7.45 -9.51 9.08
CA GLY A 40 7.09 -8.33 8.29
C GLY A 40 7.99 -7.11 8.57
N LEU A 41 8.81 -6.73 7.58
CA LEU A 41 9.58 -5.49 7.57
C LEU A 41 8.87 -4.46 6.70
N GLN A 42 8.61 -3.26 7.20
CA GLN A 42 7.85 -2.26 6.44
C GLN A 42 8.38 -0.84 6.57
N MET A 43 7.89 0.04 5.71
CA MET A 43 8.00 1.50 5.88
C MET A 43 6.70 2.18 5.48
N GLU A 44 6.48 3.36 6.07
CA GLU A 44 5.34 4.22 5.76
C GLU A 44 5.85 5.50 5.07
N PRO A 45 5.93 5.55 3.73
CA PRO A 45 6.37 6.73 3.00
C PRO A 45 5.38 7.90 3.08
N GLU A 46 4.09 7.61 3.24
CA GLU A 46 3.02 8.58 3.39
C GLU A 46 1.92 7.96 4.27
N ASN A 47 1.18 8.80 5.00
CA ASN A 47 0.09 8.35 5.86
C ASN A 47 -0.83 7.40 5.10
N ALA A 48 -1.15 6.25 5.72
CA ALA A 48 -2.04 5.22 5.17
C ALA A 48 -1.49 4.47 3.92
N ILE A 49 -0.20 4.57 3.64
CA ILE A 49 0.48 3.78 2.61
C ILE A 49 1.65 3.04 3.25
N GLU A 50 1.65 1.71 3.16
CA GLU A 50 2.73 0.87 3.70
C GLU A 50 3.41 0.11 2.57
N LEU A 51 4.75 0.10 2.58
CA LEU A 51 5.58 -0.71 1.69
C LEU A 51 6.21 -1.83 2.51
N HIS A 52 5.97 -3.08 2.11
CA HIS A 52 6.44 -4.25 2.85
C HIS A 52 7.59 -4.93 2.12
N PHE A 53 8.53 -5.44 2.91
CA PHE A 53 9.75 -6.09 2.47
C PHE A 53 9.91 -7.43 3.17
N ASP A 54 10.45 -8.41 2.44
CA ASP A 54 10.90 -9.66 3.04
C ASP A 54 12.16 -9.37 3.90
N PRO A 55 12.20 -9.77 5.17
CA PRO A 55 13.26 -9.41 6.09
C PRO A 55 14.56 -10.20 5.83
N ARG A 56 14.48 -11.33 5.12
CA ARG A 56 15.61 -12.23 4.85
C ARG A 56 16.38 -11.80 3.61
N THR A 57 15.66 -11.30 2.62
CA THR A 57 16.15 -10.97 1.28
C THR A 57 16.08 -9.48 0.98
N MET A 58 15.40 -8.69 1.82
CA MET A 58 15.17 -7.25 1.66
C MET A 58 14.48 -6.91 0.33
N ARG A 59 13.67 -7.83 -0.19
CA ARG A 59 12.91 -7.63 -1.44
C ARG A 59 11.60 -6.94 -1.14
N PHE A 60 11.21 -6.00 -2.00
CA PHE A 60 9.95 -5.30 -1.93
C PHE A 60 8.80 -6.20 -2.40
N GLU A 61 7.87 -6.57 -1.52
CA GLU A 61 6.89 -7.63 -1.82
C GLU A 61 5.47 -7.12 -1.98
N GLU A 62 5.07 -6.12 -1.20
CA GLU A 62 3.68 -5.69 -1.11
C GLU A 62 3.56 -4.17 -0.88
N ILE A 63 2.46 -3.62 -1.41
CA ILE A 63 2.03 -2.24 -1.21
C ILE A 63 0.62 -2.29 -0.63
N SER A 64 0.46 -1.75 0.57
CA SER A 64 -0.81 -1.71 1.27
C SER A 64 -1.35 -0.28 1.32
N PHE A 65 -2.65 -0.13 1.10
CA PHE A 65 -3.36 1.14 1.21
C PHE A 65 -4.45 1.03 2.26
N ILE A 66 -4.41 1.89 3.27
CA ILE A 66 -5.48 2.01 4.25
C ILE A 66 -6.49 3.02 3.69
N LEU A 67 -7.63 2.50 3.22
CA LEU A 67 -8.73 3.34 2.74
C LEU A 67 -9.58 3.79 3.93
N HIS A 68 -9.53 5.08 4.26
CA HIS A 68 -10.46 5.65 5.21
C HIS A 68 -11.85 5.75 4.58
N GLU A 69 -12.89 5.44 5.36
CA GLU A 69 -14.26 5.73 4.94
C GLU A 69 -14.37 7.24 4.65
N PRO A 70 -15.03 7.65 3.56
CA PRO A 70 -15.32 9.05 3.36
C PRO A 70 -16.11 9.55 4.57
N GLU A 71 -15.80 10.76 5.06
CA GLU A 71 -16.64 11.41 6.06
C GLU A 71 -18.11 11.27 5.63
N PRO A 72 -19.01 10.91 6.57
CA PRO A 72 -20.40 10.67 6.23
C PRO A 72 -20.95 11.90 5.52
N SER A 73 -21.26 11.70 4.23
CA SER A 73 -21.86 12.73 3.41
C SER A 73 -23.11 13.27 4.14
N PRO A 74 -23.31 14.60 4.20
CA PRO A 74 -24.53 15.16 4.76
C PRO A 74 -25.78 14.81 3.91
N PHE A 75 -25.58 14.24 2.72
CA PHE A 75 -26.64 13.76 1.84
C PHE A 75 -26.94 12.28 2.10
N GLU A 76 -28.23 11.92 2.12
CA GLU A 76 -28.69 10.54 2.24
C GLU A 76 -28.09 9.64 1.15
N THR A 77 -27.51 8.51 1.56
CA THR A 77 -26.98 7.49 0.66
C THR A 77 -28.14 6.82 -0.10
N TYR A 78 -28.28 7.13 -1.38
CA TYR A 78 -29.25 6.46 -2.25
C TYR A 78 -28.83 5.00 -2.49
N LYS A 79 -29.58 4.05 -1.91
CA LYS A 79 -29.42 2.61 -2.21
C LYS A 79 -30.35 2.19 -3.34
N ALA A 80 -29.78 1.96 -4.52
CA ALA A 80 -30.45 1.20 -5.57
C ALA A 80 -30.19 -0.29 -5.39
N SER A 81 -31.23 -1.12 -5.45
CA SER A 81 -31.12 -2.58 -5.56
C SER A 81 -31.45 -3.02 -6.98
N CYS A 82 -30.74 -4.04 -7.49
CA CYS A 82 -31.09 -4.65 -8.77
C CYS A 82 -32.47 -5.33 -8.64
N PRO A 83 -33.46 -4.99 -9.49
CA PRO A 83 -34.73 -5.69 -9.48
C PRO A 83 -34.49 -7.14 -9.90
N GLY A 84 -34.89 -8.09 -9.02
CA GLY A 84 -34.75 -9.51 -9.27
C GLY A 84 -35.51 -9.93 -10.54
N ARG A 85 -34.92 -10.83 -11.33
CA ARG A 85 -35.59 -11.42 -12.50
C ARG A 85 -36.92 -12.04 -12.05
N LEU A 86 -38.03 -11.47 -12.53
CA LEU A 86 -39.33 -12.12 -12.51
C LEU A 86 -39.18 -13.45 -13.29
N ARG A 87 -39.40 -14.56 -12.59
CA ARG A 87 -39.56 -15.88 -13.21
C ARG A 87 -40.94 -16.02 -13.80
#